data_AF-A0A0A1H6G3-F1
#
_entry.id   AF-A0A0A1H6G3-F1
#
_cell.length_a   1.000
_cell.length_b   1.000
_cell.length_c   1.000
_cell.angle_alpha   90.00
_cell.angle_beta   90.00
_cell.angle_gamma   90.00
#
_symmetry.space_group_name_H-M   'P 1'
#
loop_
_entity.id
_entity.type
_entity.pdbx_description
1 polymer ?
#
loop_
_entity_poly.entity_id
_entity_poly.type
_entity_poly.pdbx_seq_one_letter_code
_entity_poly.pdbx_strand_id
1 'polypeptide(L)'
;MAGGTHLAGVEEHLCNGVKVRIYSPAKAVVDCFKHRNKIGLDVALEALKDAWRMRKASADDLWRYAQDCRVATVMRPYMEAVAHK
;
A
#
# COMPACT_ATOMS: atom_id res chain seq x y z
N MET A 1 2.16 10.00 31.48
CA MET A 1 2.23 11.03 30.43
C MET A 1 3.10 10.51 29.29
N ALA A 2 2.54 9.81 28.30
CA ALA A 2 3.19 9.56 27.00
C ALA A 2 2.19 8.82 26.10
N GLY A 3 1.75 9.45 25.01
CA GLY A 3 0.81 8.83 24.07
C GLY A 3 0.23 9.78 23.03
N GLY A 4 0.93 10.86 22.72
CA GLY A 4 0.56 11.76 21.62
C GLY A 4 1.65 11.69 20.57
N THR A 5 1.33 11.13 19.40
CA THR A 5 1.81 11.49 18.03
C THR A 5 1.62 10.29 17.09
N HIS A 6 0.38 9.86 16.83
CA HIS A 6 0.08 8.84 15.80
C HIS A 6 -1.06 9.25 14.85
N LEU A 7 -1.48 10.52 14.84
CA LEU A 7 -2.64 11.00 14.06
C LEU A 7 -2.35 12.15 13.10
N ALA A 8 -1.08 12.53 12.89
CA ALA A 8 -0.75 13.52 11.87
C ALA A 8 -0.71 12.83 10.49
N GLY A 9 -1.69 13.13 9.63
CA GLY A 9 -1.68 12.75 8.20
C GLY A 9 -2.51 11.54 7.79
N VAL A 10 -3.46 11.09 8.61
CA VAL A 10 -4.45 10.06 8.21
C VAL A 10 -5.65 10.78 7.59
N GLU A 11 -5.79 10.70 6.27
CA GLU A 11 -6.99 11.19 5.58
C GLU A 11 -8.01 10.05 5.46
N GLU A 12 -9.25 10.25 5.90
CA GLU A 12 -10.31 9.27 5.72
C GLU A 12 -10.98 9.46 4.37
N HIS A 13 -10.94 8.45 3.51
CA HIS A 13 -11.63 8.46 2.22
C HIS A 13 -12.63 7.31 2.14
N LEU A 14 -13.81 7.62 1.60
CA LEU A 14 -14.88 6.65 1.41
C LEU A 14 -14.67 5.95 0.05
N CYS A 15 -14.29 4.67 0.07
CA CYS A 15 -14.16 3.87 -1.15
C CYS A 15 -15.20 2.74 -1.09
N ASN A 16 -16.18 2.76 -1.98
CA ASN A 16 -17.24 1.74 -2.13
C ASN A 16 -17.98 1.37 -0.83
N GLY A 17 -18.33 2.36 0.01
CA GLY A 17 -19.10 2.14 1.25
C GLY A 17 -18.29 1.65 2.45
N VAL A 18 -16.97 1.49 2.33
CA VAL A 18 -16.07 1.15 3.43
C VAL A 18 -15.22 2.36 3.80
N LYS A 19 -15.20 2.72 5.09
CA LYS A 19 -14.29 3.75 5.62
C LYS A 19 -12.86 3.22 5.55
N VAL A 20 -12.06 3.80 4.67
CA VAL A 20 -10.63 3.51 4.60
C VAL A 20 -9.88 4.71 5.16
N ARG A 21 -9.14 4.47 6.24
CA ARG A 21 -8.10 5.41 6.69
C ARG A 21 -6.97 5.34 5.67
N ILE A 22 -6.79 6.37 4.85
CA ILE A 22 -5.67 6.46 3.93
C ILE A 22 -4.42 6.70 4.76
N TYR A 23 -3.71 5.60 4.98
CA TYR A 23 -2.30 5.62 5.28
C TYR A 23 -1.55 6.02 4.00
N SER A 24 -0.31 6.50 4.12
CA SER A 24 0.58 6.89 3.01
C SER A 24 0.40 6.03 1.74
N PRO A 25 0.62 6.56 0.52
CA PRO A 25 0.35 5.84 -0.73
C PRO A 25 0.98 4.42 -0.78
N ALA A 26 2.17 4.25 -0.19
CA ALA A 26 2.82 2.94 -0.05
C ALA A 26 1.97 1.95 0.77
N LYS A 27 1.41 2.38 1.90
CA LYS A 27 0.57 1.54 2.76
C LYS A 27 -0.76 1.19 2.10
N ALA A 28 -1.35 2.12 1.34
CA ALA A 28 -2.56 1.85 0.56
C ALA A 28 -2.33 0.73 -0.48
N VAL A 29 -1.21 0.77 -1.21
CA VAL A 29 -0.84 -0.29 -2.16
C VAL A 29 -0.65 -1.63 -1.44
N VAL A 30 0.05 -1.63 -0.31
CA VAL A 30 0.24 -2.84 0.50
C VAL A 30 -1.09 -3.43 0.97
N ASP A 31 -2.06 -2.59 1.33
CA ASP A 31 -3.40 -3.04 1.71
C ASP A 31 -4.17 -3.65 0.54
N CYS A 32 -3.99 -3.15 -0.68
CA CYS A 32 -4.52 -3.80 -1.88
C CYS A 32 -3.98 -5.23 -2.02
N PHE A 33 -2.68 -5.46 -1.81
CA PHE A 33 -2.11 -6.82 -1.83
C PHE A 33 -2.60 -7.71 -0.68
N LYS A 34 -2.80 -7.12 0.50
CA LYS A 34 -3.36 -7.82 1.66
C LYS A 34 -4.79 -8.29 1.41
N HIS A 35 -5.58 -7.48 0.71
CA HIS A 35 -6.98 -7.77 0.38
C HIS A 35 -7.20 -8.24 -1.06
N ARG A 36 -6.14 -8.66 -1.78
CA ARG A 36 -6.21 -9.11 -3.18
C ARG A 36 -7.28 -10.17 -3.47
N ASN A 37 -7.58 -11.03 -2.49
CA ASN A 37 -8.63 -12.05 -2.61
C ASN A 37 -10.06 -11.47 -2.63
N LYS A 38 -10.23 -10.22 -2.18
CA LYS A 38 -11.51 -9.49 -2.15
C LYS A 38 -11.64 -8.51 -3.31
N ILE A 39 -10.55 -7.83 -3.65
CA ILE A 39 -10.56 -6.74 -4.65
C ILE A 39 -10.04 -7.14 -6.03
N GLY A 40 -9.36 -8.29 -6.14
CA GLY A 40 -8.65 -8.70 -7.35
C GLY A 40 -7.13 -8.42 -7.29
N LEU A 41 -6.33 -9.32 -7.86
CA LEU A 41 -4.89 -9.16 -7.94
C LEU A 41 -4.50 -8.11 -8.99
N ASP A 42 -5.25 -8.05 -10.09
CA ASP A 42 -5.15 -7.03 -11.13
C ASP A 42 -5.30 -5.63 -10.55
N VAL A 43 -6.28 -5.39 -9.68
CA VAL A 43 -6.47 -4.11 -9.00
C VAL A 43 -5.26 -3.75 -8.12
N ALA A 44 -4.73 -4.72 -7.37
CA ALA A 44 -3.54 -4.50 -6.54
C ALA A 44 -2.28 -4.19 -7.38
N LEU A 45 -2.15 -4.83 -8.55
CA LEU A 45 -1.07 -4.58 -9.49
C LEU A 45 -1.15 -3.20 -10.13
N GLU A 46 -2.33 -2.77 -10.56
CA GLU A 46 -2.51 -1.42 -11.10
C GLU A 46 -2.21 -0.35 -10.05
N ALA A 47 -2.65 -0.56 -8.80
CA ALA A 47 -2.31 0.34 -7.70
C ALA A 47 -0.79 0.47 -7.48
N LEU A 48 -0.04 -0.65 -7.55
CA LEU A 48 1.42 -0.64 -7.46
C LEU A 48 2.06 0.12 -8.61
N LYS A 49 1.63 -0.15 -9.85
CA LYS A 49 2.17 0.53 -11.05
C LYS A 49 1.89 2.02 -11.01
N ASP A 50 0.69 2.43 -10.61
CA ASP A 50 0.32 3.84 -10.52
C ASP A 50 1.10 4.56 -9.42
N ALA A 51 1.24 3.95 -8.24
CA ALA A 51 2.05 4.52 -7.17
C ALA A 51 3.52 4.68 -7.57
N TRP A 52 4.06 3.71 -8.34
CA TRP A 52 5.41 3.75 -8.89
C TRP A 52 5.57 4.84 -9.96
N ARG A 53 4.69 4.86 -10.96
CA ARG A 53 4.70 5.83 -12.08
C ARG A 53 4.53 7.27 -11.57
N MET A 54 3.65 7.48 -10.60
CA MET A 54 3.42 8.79 -9.99
C MET A 54 4.47 9.16 -8.94
N ARG A 55 5.47 8.30 -8.67
CA ARG A 55 6.47 8.46 -7.61
C ARG A 55 5.87 8.79 -6.23
N LYS A 56 4.69 8.22 -5.94
CA LYS A 56 3.97 8.43 -4.68
C LYS A 56 4.41 7.46 -3.58
N ALA A 57 5.16 6.42 -3.92
CA ALA A 57 5.68 5.43 -2.99
C ALA A 57 7.13 5.09 -3.34
N SER A 58 7.99 5.00 -2.32
CA SER A 58 9.37 4.51 -2.47
C SER A 58 9.42 2.99 -2.32
N ALA A 59 10.45 2.35 -2.90
CA ALA A 59 10.66 0.92 -2.75
C ALA A 59 10.84 0.52 -1.27
N ASP A 60 11.58 1.34 -0.50
CA ASP A 60 11.81 1.12 0.93
C ASP A 60 10.50 1.20 1.74
N ASP A 61 9.65 2.18 1.45
CA ASP A 61 8.35 2.31 2.14
C ASP A 61 7.43 1.13 1.82
N LEU A 62 7.35 0.73 0.54
CA LEU A 62 6.56 -0.43 0.13
C LEU A 62 7.07 -1.70 0.82
N TRP A 63 8.39 -1.89 0.87
CA TRP A 63 9.00 -3.06 1.50
C TRP A 63 8.76 -3.09 3.02
N ARG A 64 8.96 -1.97 3.70
CA ARG A 64 8.69 -1.81 5.13
C ARG A 64 7.25 -2.17 5.46
N TYR A 65 6.28 -1.53 4.80
CA TYR A 65 4.88 -1.80 5.06
C TYR A 65 4.46 -3.20 4.66
N ALA A 66 5.04 -3.77 3.60
CA ALA A 66 4.76 -5.15 3.19
C ALA A 66 5.23 -6.16 4.25
N GLN A 67 6.35 -5.90 4.95
CA GLN A 67 6.79 -6.71 6.09
C GLN A 67 5.82 -6.56 7.27
N ASP A 68 5.50 -5.33 7.66
CA ASP A 68 4.56 -5.05 8.77
C ASP A 68 3.20 -5.71 8.53
N CYS A 69 2.73 -5.69 7.28
CA CYS A 69 1.45 -6.29 6.88
C CYS A 69 1.53 -7.78 6.53
N ARG A 70 2.72 -8.40 6.62
CA ARG A 70 2.99 -9.82 6.33
C ARG A 70 2.62 -10.24 4.90
N VAL A 71 2.83 -9.36 3.94
CA VAL A 71 2.59 -9.60 2.51
C VAL A 71 3.85 -9.45 1.64
N ALA A 72 5.01 -9.25 2.25
CA ALA A 72 6.30 -9.08 1.55
C ALA A 72 6.58 -10.18 0.52
N THR A 73 6.39 -11.45 0.86
CA THR A 73 6.61 -12.58 -0.07
C THR A 73 5.70 -12.53 -1.29
N VAL A 74 4.46 -12.06 -1.11
CA VAL A 74 3.49 -11.92 -2.20
C VAL A 74 3.85 -10.73 -3.08
N MET A 75 4.28 -9.62 -2.47
CA MET A 75 4.59 -8.38 -3.19
C MET A 75 5.92 -8.42 -3.92
N ARG A 76 6.91 -9.16 -3.39
CA ARG A 76 8.27 -9.23 -3.90
C ARG A 76 8.39 -9.39 -5.43
N PRO A 77 7.79 -10.42 -6.08
CA PRO A 77 7.94 -10.58 -7.53
C PRO A 77 7.38 -9.39 -8.33
N TYR A 78 6.36 -8.72 -7.81
CA TYR A 78 5.74 -7.58 -8.48
C TYR A 78 6.52 -6.29 -8.27
N MET A 79 7.14 -6.11 -7.11
CA MET A 79 8.06 -5.00 -6.84
C MET A 79 9.32 -5.09 -7.71
N GLU A 80 9.88 -6.30 -7.86
CA GLU A 80 11.01 -6.55 -8.77
C GLU A 80 10.61 -6.21 -10.22
N ALA A 81 9.42 -6.61 -10.67
CA ALA A 81 8.94 -6.34 -12.02
C ALA A 81 8.74 -4.84 -12.34
N VAL A 82 8.31 -4.01 -11.38
CA VAL A 82 8.16 -2.56 -11.60
C VAL A 82 9.49 -1.81 -11.47
N ALA A 83 10.47 -2.36 -10.75
CA ALA A 83 11.81 -1.77 -10.64
C ALA A 83 12.67 -1.99 -11.90
N HIS A 84 12.38 -3.03 -12.68
CA HIS A 84 13.10 -3.38 -13.91
C HIS A 84 12.45 -2.85 -15.21
N LYS A 85 11.47 -1.95 -15.10
CA LYS A 85 10.82 -1.28 -16.24
C LYS A 85 11.12 0.20 -16.25
#